data_AF-A0A7Z9Y6D5-F1
#
_entry.id   AF-A0A7Z9Y6D5-F1
#
_cell.length_a   1.000
_cell.length_b   1.000
_cell.length_c   1.000
_cell.angle_alpha   90.00
_cell.angle_beta   90.00
_cell.angle_gamma   90.00
#
_symmetry.space_group_name_H-M   'P 1'
#
loop_
_entity.id
_entity.type
_entity.pdbx_description
1 polymer ?
#
loop_
_entity_poly.entity_id
_entity_poly.type
_entity_poly.pdbx_seq_one_letter_code
_entity_poly.pdbx_strand_id
1 'polypeptide(L)'
;MKSALENGTCQSNFTQSGTVTLENGAYSEEAAPGSAAQTRISLTDHIASGVSSEGRPITAVVLVSDPGGSGTFYTLHVMEPQDGLVNTASILLCK
;
A
#
# COMPACT_ATOMS: atom_id res chain seq x y z
N MET A 1 13.98 4.96 5.80
CA MET A 1 12.69 4.24 5.93
C MET A 1 11.65 4.75 4.93
N LYS A 2 11.33 6.05 4.88
CA LYS A 2 10.34 6.62 3.95
C LYS A 2 10.59 6.25 2.48
N SER A 3 11.83 6.40 1.99
CA SER A 3 12.19 6.04 0.61
C SER A 3 12.04 4.54 0.29
N ALA A 4 12.08 3.67 1.29
CA ALA A 4 11.83 2.23 1.11
C ALA A 4 10.32 1.92 1.06
N LEU A 5 9.48 2.72 1.73
CA LEU A 5 8.01 2.64 1.62
C LEU A 5 7.53 3.14 0.27
N GLU A 6 8.12 4.23 -0.23
CA GLU A 6 7.79 4.83 -1.52
C GLU A 6 8.09 3.92 -2.71
N ASN A 7 8.97 2.92 -2.53
CA ASN A 7 9.35 1.96 -3.58
C ASN A 7 9.08 0.50 -3.17
N GLY A 8 8.25 0.30 -2.14
CA GLY A 8 7.98 -1.02 -1.56
C GLY A 8 6.85 -1.75 -2.27
N THR A 9 6.84 -3.08 -2.15
CA THR A 9 5.76 -3.93 -2.65
C THR A 9 4.82 -4.35 -1.51
N CYS A 10 3.51 -4.23 -1.72
CA CYS A 10 2.46 -4.60 -0.78
C CYS A 10 1.40 -5.47 -1.45
N GLN A 11 0.61 -6.20 -0.66
CA GLN A 11 -0.60 -6.86 -1.15
C GLN A 11 -1.71 -5.81 -1.34
N SER A 12 -2.54 -5.97 -2.37
CA SER A 12 -3.69 -5.09 -2.62
C SER A 12 -4.82 -5.86 -3.29
N ASN A 13 -6.04 -5.73 -2.76
CA ASN A 13 -7.24 -6.30 -3.36
C ASN A 13 -7.80 -5.44 -4.52
N PHE A 14 -7.16 -4.31 -4.81
CA PHE A 14 -7.62 -3.36 -5.82
C PHE A 14 -6.85 -3.47 -7.14
N THR A 15 -5.80 -4.28 -7.20
CA THR A 15 -4.99 -4.46 -8.42
C THR A 15 -5.26 -5.80 -9.09
N GLN A 16 -5.03 -5.85 -10.41
CA GLN A 16 -5.20 -7.07 -11.20
C GLN A 16 -4.20 -8.16 -10.79
N SER A 17 -3.00 -7.77 -10.35
CA SER A 17 -1.96 -8.71 -9.89
C SER A 17 -2.09 -9.14 -8.43
N GLY A 18 -3.01 -8.53 -7.66
CA GLY A 18 -3.12 -8.71 -6.21
C GLY A 18 -2.00 -8.04 -5.41
N THR A 19 -1.06 -7.36 -6.09
CA THR A 19 0.07 -6.67 -5.46
C THR A 19 0.24 -5.27 -6.02
N VAL A 20 0.92 -4.42 -5.26
CA VAL A 20 1.26 -3.04 -5.61
C VAL A 20 2.73 -2.88 -5.36
N THR A 21 3.50 -2.54 -6.39
CA THR A 21 4.83 -1.97 -6.23
C THR A 21 4.69 -0.48 -6.40
N LEU A 22 4.94 0.28 -5.34
CA LEU A 22 4.92 1.73 -5.43
C LEU A 22 6.15 2.22 -6.19
N GLU A 23 5.99 3.27 -6.96
CA GLU A 23 7.07 4.04 -7.55
C GLU A 23 6.93 5.49 -7.05
N ASN A 24 7.89 5.94 -6.25
CA ASN A 24 7.84 7.25 -5.59
C ASN A 24 6.54 7.48 -4.78
N GLY A 25 6.02 6.42 -4.15
CA GLY A 25 4.84 6.47 -3.29
C GLY A 25 3.52 6.33 -4.03
N ALA A 26 3.51 6.06 -5.33
CA ALA A 26 2.28 5.90 -6.10
C ALA A 26 2.33 4.68 -7.03
N TYR A 27 1.17 4.19 -7.42
CA TYR A 27 0.98 3.12 -8.38
C TYR A 27 -0.26 3.43 -9.24
N SER A 28 -0.20 3.06 -10.52
CA SER A 28 -1.32 3.21 -11.45
C SER A 28 -1.35 2.05 -12.44
N GLU A 29 -2.56 1.56 -12.72
CA GLU A 29 -2.82 0.62 -13.82
C GLU A 29 -4.21 0.88 -14.42
N GLU A 30 -4.50 0.28 -15.58
CA GLU A 30 -5.87 0.26 -16.10
C GLU A 30 -6.80 -0.44 -15.11
N ALA A 31 -7.98 0.14 -14.83
CA ALA A 31 -8.93 -0.42 -13.86
C ALA A 31 -9.45 -1.81 -14.26
N ALA A 32 -9.43 -2.09 -15.56
CA ALA A 32 -9.67 -3.40 -16.16
C ALA A 32 -8.99 -3.42 -17.54
N PRO A 33 -8.70 -4.59 -18.15
CA PRO A 33 -8.06 -4.66 -19.46
C PRO A 33 -8.81 -3.83 -20.53
N GLY A 34 -8.12 -2.82 -21.09
CA GLY A 34 -8.68 -1.92 -22.11
C GLY A 34 -9.55 -0.78 -21.55
N SER A 35 -9.57 -0.57 -20.24
CA SER A 35 -10.35 0.49 -19.60
C SER A 35 -9.66 1.85 -19.74
N ALA A 36 -10.44 2.90 -20.02
CA ALA A 36 -9.97 4.29 -19.93
C ALA A 36 -9.81 4.77 -18.47
N ALA A 37 -10.50 4.12 -17.53
CA ALA A 37 -10.35 4.40 -16.11
C ALA A 37 -9.06 3.75 -15.56
N GLN A 38 -8.49 4.36 -14.53
CA GLN A 38 -7.26 3.89 -13.89
C GLN A 38 -7.53 3.53 -12.44
N THR A 39 -6.97 2.41 -11.99
CA THR A 39 -6.77 2.14 -10.57
C THR A 39 -5.54 2.92 -10.13
N ARG A 40 -5.68 3.77 -9.12
CA ARG A 40 -4.59 4.52 -8.50
C ARG A 40 -4.47 4.17 -7.04
N ILE A 41 -3.24 3.92 -6.61
CA ILE A 41 -2.92 3.63 -5.22
C ILE A 41 -1.79 4.55 -4.79
N SER A 42 -1.88 5.15 -3.62
CA SER A 42 -0.87 6.11 -3.15
C SER A 42 -0.62 5.98 -1.65
N LEU A 43 0.65 6.17 -1.28
CA LEU A 43 1.09 6.29 0.09
C LEU A 43 0.61 7.64 0.65
N THR A 44 -0.01 7.62 1.82
CA THR A 44 -0.41 8.83 2.53
C THR A 44 0.69 9.29 3.49
N ASP A 45 0.55 10.48 4.06
CA ASP A 45 1.44 10.98 5.11
C ASP A 45 1.21 10.30 6.48
N HIS A 46 0.20 9.42 6.59
CA HIS A 46 -0.05 8.63 7.80
C HIS A 46 0.93 7.46 7.89
N ILE A 47 2.11 7.75 8.42
CA ILE A 47 3.21 6.81 8.62
C ILE A 47 3.59 6.81 10.09
N ALA A 48 3.61 5.63 10.72
CA ALA A 48 4.05 5.45 12.10
C ALA A 48 5.08 4.33 12.18
N SER A 49 6.29 4.64 12.66
CA SER A 49 7.35 3.65 12.87
C SER A 49 7.52 3.33 14.35
N GLY A 50 7.87 2.09 14.64
CA GLY A 50 8.07 1.62 16.01
C GLY A 50 8.81 0.29 16.05
N VAL A 51 8.73 -0.37 17.20
CA VAL A 51 9.33 -1.69 17.43
C VAL A 51 8.23 -2.62 17.94
N SER A 52 8.13 -3.82 17.39
CA SER A 52 7.18 -4.83 17.85
C SER A 52 7.55 -5.36 19.25
N SER A 53 6.64 -6.09 19.88
CA SER A 53 6.91 -6.76 21.17
C SER A 53 8.08 -7.74 21.12
N GLU A 54 8.44 -8.22 19.93
CA GLU A 54 9.55 -9.13 19.68
C GLU A 54 10.85 -8.39 19.30
N GLY A 55 10.88 -7.06 19.42
CA GLY A 55 12.08 -6.26 19.18
C GLY A 55 12.36 -5.97 17.70
N ARG A 56 11.45 -6.30 16.78
CA ARG A 56 11.64 -6.02 15.34
C ARG A 56 11.17 -4.61 14.97
N PRO A 57 11.93 -3.86 14.17
CA PRO A 57 11.45 -2.60 13.62
C PRO A 57 10.21 -2.84 12.74
N ILE A 58 9.15 -2.06 12.95
CA ILE A 58 7.92 -2.11 12.16
C ILE A 58 7.55 -0.70 11.71
N THR A 59 6.85 -0.59 10.58
CA THR A 59 6.24 0.67 10.14
C THR A 59 4.82 0.42 9.65
N ALA A 60 3.87 1.12 10.25
CA ALA A 60 2.50 1.16 9.80
C ALA A 60 2.30 2.30 8.79
N VAL A 61 1.62 2.02 7.68
CA VAL A 61 1.30 3.01 6.64
C VAL A 61 -0.16 2.89 6.23
N VAL A 62 -0.77 4.00 5.87
CA VAL A 62 -2.06 4.01 5.19
C VAL A 62 -1.86 4.23 3.70
N LEU A 63 -2.40 3.32 2.89
CA LEU A 63 -2.55 3.50 1.45
C LEU A 63 -3.97 3.96 1.15
N VAL A 64 -4.09 4.82 0.14
CA VAL A 64 -5.37 5.23 -0.43
C VAL A 64 -5.49 4.64 -1.83
N SER A 65 -6.64 4.02 -2.10
CA SER A 65 -6.93 3.32 -3.35
C SER A 65 -8.18 3.90 -4.01
N ASP A 66 -8.06 4.28 -5.26
CA ASP A 66 -9.15 4.67 -6.15
C ASP A 66 -9.17 3.73 -7.36
N PRO A 67 -10.08 2.75 -7.42
CA PRO A 67 -10.18 1.81 -8.54
C PRO A 67 -10.86 2.41 -9.79
N GLY A 68 -11.08 3.73 -9.85
CA GLY A 68 -11.54 4.42 -11.05
C GLY A 68 -13.06 4.56 -11.19
N GLY A 69 -13.82 4.55 -10.09
CA GLY A 69 -15.26 4.88 -10.16
C GLY A 69 -16.13 4.47 -8.97
N SER A 70 -15.70 3.54 -8.13
CA SER A 70 -16.49 3.03 -6.99
C SER A 70 -16.19 3.72 -5.65
N GLY A 71 -15.34 4.76 -5.66
CA GLY A 71 -14.98 5.56 -4.49
C GLY A 71 -13.55 5.31 -4.02
N THR A 72 -13.20 5.94 -2.90
CA THR A 72 -11.85 5.89 -2.34
C THR A 72 -11.82 5.00 -1.10
N PHE A 73 -10.84 4.10 -1.04
CA PHE A 73 -10.67 3.13 0.04
C PHE A 73 -9.34 3.37 0.75
N TYR A 74 -9.33 3.20 2.07
CA TYR A 74 -8.12 3.33 2.88
C TYR A 74 -7.76 1.97 3.46
N THR A 75 -6.52 1.55 3.27
CA THR A 75 -6.00 0.30 3.85
C THR A 75 -4.82 0.60 4.75
N LEU A 76 -4.84 0.04 5.96
CA LEU A 76 -3.71 0.08 6.88
C LEU A 76 -2.83 -1.14 6.62
N HIS A 77 -1.53 -0.92 6.46
CA HIS A 77 -0.53 -1.95 6.24
C HIS A 77 0.53 -1.88 7.33
N VAL A 78 0.93 -3.04 7.85
CA VAL A 78 2.12 -3.17 8.70
C VAL A 78 3.26 -3.72 7.85
N MET A 79 4.39 -3.04 7.89
CA MET A 79 5.57 -3.32 7.10
C MET A 79 6.77 -3.62 8.01
N GLU A 80 7.50 -4.68 7.70
CA GLU A 80 8.75 -5.05 8.36
C GLU A 80 9.93 -4.93 7.38
N PRO A 81 11.06 -4.30 7.78
CA PRO A 81 12.27 -4.28 6.98
C PRO A 81 13.04 -5.60 7.18
N GLN A 82 12.97 -6.48 6.20
CA GLN A 82 13.79 -7.70 6.06
C GLN A 82 14.77 -7.50 4.89
N ASP A 83 15.00 -8.49 4.03
CA ASP A 83 15.72 -8.36 2.73
C ASP A 83 14.93 -7.50 1.70
N GLY A 84 14.32 -6.42 2.17
CA GLY A 84 13.28 -5.64 1.51
C GLY A 84 12.17 -5.25 2.48
N LEU A 85 11.17 -4.52 1.99
CA LEU A 85 10.02 -4.14 2.81
C LEU A 85 8.91 -5.18 2.61
N VAL A 86 8.59 -5.94 3.66
CA VAL A 86 7.59 -7.00 3.60
C VAL A 86 6.29 -6.53 4.25
N ASN A 87 5.17 -6.66 3.54
CA ASN A 87 3.85 -6.45 4.14
C ASN A 87 3.46 -7.68 4.97
N THR A 88 3.34 -7.52 6.29
CA THR A 88 3.06 -8.61 7.22
C THR A 88 1.57 -8.73 7.58
N ALA A 89 0.84 -7.61 7.53
CA ALA A 89 -0.60 -7.57 7.75
C ALA A 89 -1.23 -6.39 7.01
N SER A 90 -2.51 -6.52 6.66
CA SER A 90 -3.31 -5.43 6.11
C SER A 90 -4.78 -5.52 6.53
N ILE A 91 -5.43 -4.37 6.64
CA ILE A 91 -6.88 -4.27 6.91
C ILE A 91 -7.49 -3.09 6.15
N LEU A 92 -8.70 -3.29 5.63
CA LEU A 92 -9.52 -2.21 5.09
C LEU A 92 -10.11 -1.38 6.24
N LEU A 93 -9.90 -0.07 6.19
CA LEU A 93 -10.48 0.86 7.14
C LEU A 93 -11.89 1.22 6.68
N CYS A 94 -12.89 0.56 7.27
CA CYS A 94 -14.28 0.95 7.15
C CYS A 94 -14.59 2.09 8.12
N LYS A 95 -15.47 3.02 7.71
CA LYS A 95 -16.02 4.04 8.59
C LYS A 95 -17.05 3.45 9.55
#